data_AF-A0A2N7VWK5-F1
#
_entry.id   AF-A0A2N7VWK5-F1
#
_cell.length_a   1.000
_cell.length_b   1.000
_cell.length_c   1.000
_cell.angle_alpha   90.00
_cell.angle_beta   90.00
_cell.angle_gamma   90.00
#
_symmetry.space_group_name_H-M   'P 1'
#
loop_
_entity.id
_entity.type
_entity.pdbx_description
1 polymer ?
#
loop_
_entity_poly.entity_id
_entity_poly.type
_entity_poly.pdbx_seq_one_letter_code
_entity_poly.pdbx_strand_id
1 'polypeptide(L)'
;MATPARGRGVDLIAYLDIDEQIGRFAALPIQIKTATQRSFSIDRKYAKSPDLQLAFVWGIGQPETATIYALTYPESVGVGKSMGWLDTESWIQGGRYTTTAPRERLLSLLSRYEVEPGTWKSRIASALRGAQSLDG
;
A
#
# COMPACT_ATOMS: atom_id res chain seq x y z
N MET A 1 24.95 -2.40 12.27
CA MET A 1 24.09 -1.31 11.75
C MET A 1 23.55 -1.73 10.40
N ALA A 2 22.23 -1.70 10.19
CA ALA A 2 21.64 -1.97 8.88
C ALA A 2 21.55 -0.64 8.11
N THR A 3 22.47 -0.41 7.18
CA THR A 3 22.42 0.73 6.26
C THR A 3 21.41 0.40 5.16
N PRO A 4 20.37 1.22 4.91
CA PRO A 4 19.44 0.95 3.82
C PRO A 4 20.18 1.10 2.48
N ALA A 5 20.58 -0.02 1.90
CA ALA A 5 21.07 -0.07 0.54
C ALA A 5 19.90 0.26 -0.40
N ARG A 6 20.03 1.37 -1.15
CA ARG A 6 19.09 1.90 -2.15
C ARG A 6 18.40 0.75 -2.92
N GLY A 7 17.17 0.39 -2.53
CA GLY A 7 16.58 -0.90 -2.91
C GLY A 7 15.27 -0.74 -3.65
N ARG A 8 15.28 -0.87 -4.99
CA ARG A 8 14.20 -1.36 -5.87
C ARG A 8 12.74 -0.83 -5.65
N GLY A 9 12.54 0.29 -4.96
CA GLY A 9 11.22 0.81 -4.59
C GLY A 9 10.71 0.37 -3.21
N VAL A 10 11.59 0.29 -2.21
CA VAL A 10 11.25 0.09 -0.79
C VAL A 10 11.87 1.23 0.01
N ASP A 11 11.08 1.89 0.85
CA ASP A 11 11.55 3.01 1.67
C ASP A 11 11.83 2.59 3.11
N LEU A 12 10.99 1.70 3.66
CA LEU A 12 11.08 1.22 5.04
C LEU A 12 10.94 -0.31 5.09
N ILE A 13 11.50 -0.90 6.14
CA ILE A 13 11.22 -2.28 6.53
C ILE A 13 10.62 -2.24 7.93
N ALA A 14 9.40 -2.73 8.07
CA ALA A 14 8.78 -2.94 9.37
C ALA A 14 9.13 -4.35 9.87
N TYR A 15 9.70 -4.41 11.08
CA TYR A 15 9.94 -5.66 11.77
C TYR A 15 8.82 -5.89 12.78
N LEU A 16 8.21 -7.05 12.70
CA LEU A 16 7.21 -7.52 13.65
C LEU A 16 7.81 -8.72 14.38
N ASP A 17 7.87 -8.60 15.70
CA ASP A 17 8.33 -9.69 16.55
C ASP A 17 7.23 -10.75 16.74
N ILE A 18 7.63 -11.90 17.26
CA ILE A 18 6.73 -13.01 17.57
C ILE A 18 5.72 -12.53 18.61
N ASP A 19 4.44 -12.55 18.25
CA ASP A 19 3.32 -12.31 19.16
C ASP A 19 2.11 -13.18 18.80
N GLU A 20 1.04 -13.06 19.58
CA GLU A 20 -0.21 -13.81 19.36
C GLU A 20 -0.92 -13.49 18.03
N GLN A 21 -0.63 -12.36 17.39
CA GLN A 21 -1.29 -11.94 16.14
C GLN A 21 -0.64 -12.51 14.89
N ILE A 22 0.67 -12.77 14.95
CA ILE A 22 1.50 -13.14 13.79
C ILE A 22 2.13 -14.52 13.96
N GLY A 23 2.41 -14.94 15.20
CA GLY A 23 2.96 -16.26 15.55
C GLY A 23 4.39 -16.52 15.08
N ARG A 24 5.01 -15.57 14.37
CA ARG A 24 6.38 -15.64 13.84
C ARG A 24 6.96 -14.25 13.65
N PHE A 25 8.28 -14.16 13.62
CA PHE A 25 8.97 -12.94 13.19
C PHE A 25 8.67 -12.67 11.71
N ALA A 26 8.43 -11.41 11.36
CA ALA A 26 8.22 -10.98 9.98
C ALA A 26 8.93 -9.66 9.70
N ALA A 27 9.54 -9.55 8.53
CA ALA A 27 10.08 -8.30 8.00
C ALA A 27 9.26 -7.93 6.75
N LEU A 28 8.69 -6.74 6.73
CA LEU A 28 7.80 -6.30 5.66
C LEU A 28 8.31 -5.04 4.99
N PRO A 29 8.48 -5.08 3.66
CA PRO A 29 8.83 -3.88 2.93
C PRO A 29 7.61 -2.95 2.87
N ILE A 30 7.87 -1.66 3.06
CA ILE A 30 6.91 -0.57 2.89
C ILE A 30 7.47 0.42 1.88
N GLN A 31 6.69 0.75 0.86
CA GLN A 31 6.93 1.87 -0.03
C GLN A 31 5.96 2.99 0.35
N ILE A 32 6.50 4.15 0.69
CA ILE A 32 5.75 5.37 0.99
C ILE A 32 5.57 6.16 -0.30
N LYS A 33 4.34 6.66 -0.50
CA LYS A 33 3.97 7.59 -1.56
C LYS A 33 3.32 8.81 -0.93
N THR A 34 4.08 9.89 -0.84
CA THR A 34 3.61 11.13 -0.22
C THR A 34 2.99 12.07 -1.25
N ALA A 35 1.97 12.83 -0.84
CA ALA A 35 1.36 13.88 -1.63
C ALA A 35 0.90 15.04 -0.74
N THR A 36 1.10 16.27 -1.19
CA THR A 36 0.65 17.48 -0.47
C THR A 36 -0.86 17.58 -0.41
N GLN A 37 -1.56 17.17 -1.46
CA GLN A 37 -3.01 17.04 -1.50
C GLN A 37 -3.41 15.57 -1.46
N ARG A 38 -3.67 14.96 -2.61
CA ARG A 38 -4.07 13.56 -2.74
C ARG A 38 -3.37 12.95 -3.95
N SER A 39 -3.02 11.67 -3.86
CA SER A 39 -2.49 10.93 -5.00
C SER A 39 -2.65 9.44 -4.79
N PHE A 40 -3.16 8.75 -5.79
CA PHE A 40 -3.22 7.29 -5.79
C PHE A 40 -2.61 6.76 -7.09
N SER A 41 -1.81 5.70 -6.99
CA SER A 41 -1.17 5.10 -8.15
C SER A 41 -1.01 3.60 -7.98
N ILE A 42 -1.13 2.89 -9.09
CA ILE A 42 -0.87 1.45 -9.20
C ILE A 42 0.21 1.29 -10.26
N ASP A 43 1.24 0.52 -9.98
CA ASP A 43 2.37 0.28 -10.88
C ASP A 43 2.71 -1.22 -10.88
N ARG A 44 2.67 -1.86 -12.05
CA ARG A 44 2.89 -3.30 -12.23
C ARG A 44 4.24 -3.76 -11.71
N LYS A 45 5.24 -2.87 -11.59
CA LYS A 45 6.56 -3.26 -11.07
C LYS A 45 6.50 -3.79 -9.64
N TYR A 46 5.46 -3.47 -8.88
CA TYR A 46 5.25 -3.95 -7.51
C TYR A 46 4.64 -5.35 -7.45
N ALA A 47 4.20 -5.93 -8.57
CA ALA A 47 3.70 -7.31 -8.63
C ALA A 47 4.70 -8.37 -8.17
N LYS A 48 6.00 -8.07 -8.28
CA LYS A 48 7.10 -8.95 -7.85
C LYS A 48 7.28 -9.04 -6.32
N SER A 49 6.55 -8.22 -5.57
CA SER A 49 6.63 -8.13 -4.11
C SER A 49 5.22 -8.08 -3.53
N PRO A 50 4.51 -9.23 -3.49
CA PRO A 50 3.11 -9.28 -3.07
C PRO A 50 2.90 -8.87 -1.61
N ASP A 51 3.93 -9.01 -0.78
CA ASP A 51 4.02 -8.60 0.62
C ASP A 51 4.36 -7.11 0.81
N LEU A 52 4.68 -6.38 -0.26
CA LEU A 52 4.93 -4.94 -0.21
C LEU A 52 3.68 -4.17 0.19
N GLN A 53 3.78 -3.42 1.29
CA GLN A 53 2.80 -2.44 1.68
C GLN A 53 3.05 -1.10 0.97
N LEU A 54 2.06 -0.63 0.23
CA LEU A 54 2.02 0.69 -0.38
C LEU A 54 1.31 1.65 0.57
N ALA A 55 2.07 2.52 1.21
CA ALA A 55 1.56 3.53 2.14
C ALA A 55 1.39 4.87 1.40
N PHE A 56 0.15 5.25 1.10
CA PHE A 56 -0.19 6.55 0.53
C PHE A 56 -0.43 7.55 1.65
N VAL A 57 0.43 8.56 1.76
CA VAL A 57 0.34 9.60 2.79
C VAL A 57 -0.10 10.90 2.12
N TRP A 58 -1.31 11.35 2.43
CA TRP A 58 -1.94 12.53 1.87
C TRP A 58 -1.91 13.68 2.86
N GLY A 59 -1.93 14.92 2.38
CA GLY A 59 -1.98 16.09 3.26
C GLY A 59 -0.66 16.41 3.98
N ILE A 60 0.51 16.01 3.44
CA ILE A 60 1.79 16.19 4.17
C ILE A 60 2.14 17.64 4.52
N GLY A 61 1.49 18.63 3.90
CA GLY A 61 1.66 20.04 4.25
C GLY A 61 0.90 20.48 5.51
N GLN A 62 -0.01 19.65 6.02
CA GLN A 62 -0.83 19.87 7.21
C GLN A 62 -0.87 18.56 8.02
N PRO A 63 0.21 18.22 8.75
CA PRO A 63 0.37 16.92 9.40
C PRO A 63 -0.80 16.51 10.31
N GLU A 64 -1.46 17.47 10.94
CA GLU A 64 -2.64 17.28 11.79
C GLU A 64 -3.88 16.77 11.05
N THR A 65 -3.92 16.92 9.73
CA THR A 65 -5.01 16.42 8.87
C THR A 65 -4.53 15.35 7.88
N ALA A 66 -3.29 14.90 8.02
CA ALA A 66 -2.72 13.92 7.10
C ALA A 66 -3.47 12.59 7.20
N THR A 67 -3.81 12.02 6.04
CA THR A 67 -4.46 10.71 5.96
C THR A 67 -3.48 9.68 5.41
N ILE A 68 -3.46 8.51 6.01
CA ILE A 68 -2.62 7.40 5.55
C ILE A 68 -3.52 6.27 5.07
N TYR A 69 -3.31 5.80 3.86
CA TYR A 69 -3.89 4.55 3.36
C TYR A 69 -2.78 3.54 3.14
N ALA A 70 -2.92 2.33 3.68
CA ALA A 70 -1.96 1.26 3.47
C ALA A 70 -2.62 0.11 2.72
N LEU A 71 -2.08 -0.24 1.56
CA LEU A 71 -2.59 -1.31 0.69
C LEU A 71 -1.46 -2.22 0.23
N THR A 72 -1.71 -3.52 0.20
CA THR A 72 -0.88 -4.45 -0.57
C THR A 72 -1.03 -4.18 -2.07
N TYR A 73 -0.11 -4.72 -2.87
CA TYR A 73 -0.24 -4.64 -4.32
C TYR A 73 -1.54 -5.32 -4.84
N PRO A 74 -1.92 -6.54 -4.42
CA PRO A 74 -3.18 -7.16 -4.83
C PRO A 74 -4.42 -6.33 -4.48
N GLU A 75 -4.48 -5.74 -3.28
CA GLU A 75 -5.59 -4.86 -2.88
C GLU A 75 -5.64 -3.60 -3.76
N SER A 76 -4.49 -3.01 -4.07
CA SER A 76 -4.40 -1.86 -4.98
C SER A 76 -4.90 -2.20 -6.38
N VAL A 77 -4.55 -3.38 -6.90
CA VAL A 77 -5.07 -3.88 -8.19
C VAL A 77 -6.59 -4.10 -8.10
N GLY A 78 -7.09 -4.63 -6.98
CA GLY A 78 -8.54 -4.78 -6.74
C GLY A 78 -9.30 -3.46 -6.77
N VAL A 79 -8.74 -2.40 -6.20
CA VAL A 79 -9.26 -1.03 -6.34
C VAL A 79 -9.23 -0.59 -7.80
N GLY A 80 -8.11 -0.79 -8.51
CA GLY A 80 -7.98 -0.46 -9.93
C GLY A 80 -9.00 -1.18 -10.82
N LYS A 81 -9.27 -2.46 -10.55
CA LYS A 81 -10.32 -3.24 -11.22
C LYS A 81 -11.70 -2.64 -10.96
N SER A 82 -11.99 -2.34 -9.69
CA SER A 82 -13.26 -1.75 -9.28
C SER A 82 -13.48 -0.34 -9.86
N MET A 83 -12.40 0.34 -10.24
CA MET A 83 -12.44 1.63 -10.93
C MET A 83 -12.48 1.53 -12.46
N GLY A 84 -12.36 0.33 -13.04
CA GLY A 84 -12.25 0.12 -14.49
C GLY A 84 -10.92 0.57 -15.09
N TRP A 85 -9.90 0.79 -14.26
CA TRP A 85 -8.61 1.29 -14.74
C TRP A 85 -7.76 0.25 -15.43
N LEU A 86 -7.98 -1.03 -15.12
CA LEU A 86 -7.18 -2.12 -15.69
C LEU A 86 -7.48 -2.37 -17.19
N ASP A 87 -8.55 -1.78 -17.71
CA ASP A 87 -8.92 -1.86 -19.13
C ASP A 87 -8.50 -0.60 -19.90
N THR A 88 -7.90 0.38 -19.23
CA THR A 88 -7.42 1.61 -19.87
C THR A 88 -6.09 1.39 -20.57
N GLU A 89 -5.83 2.16 -21.64
CA GLU A 89 -4.57 2.09 -22.38
C GLU A 89 -3.34 2.38 -21.50
N SER A 90 -3.45 3.35 -20.58
CA SER A 90 -2.39 3.66 -19.62
C SER A 90 -1.99 2.45 -18.78
N TRP A 91 -2.96 1.60 -18.41
CA TRP A 91 -2.65 0.34 -17.74
C TRP A 91 -2.14 -0.71 -18.73
N ILE A 92 -2.86 -0.97 -19.82
CA ILE A 92 -2.54 -2.06 -20.77
C ILE A 92 -1.12 -1.91 -21.30
N GLN A 93 -0.79 -0.72 -21.82
CA GLN A 93 0.51 -0.42 -22.44
C GLN A 93 1.56 0.05 -21.43
N GLY A 94 1.17 0.96 -20.52
CA GLY A 94 2.11 1.61 -19.60
C GLY A 94 2.34 0.85 -18.29
N GLY A 95 1.49 -0.12 -17.96
CA GLY A 95 1.55 -0.86 -16.70
C GLY A 95 1.37 0.00 -15.45
N ARG A 96 0.84 1.23 -15.60
CA ARG A 96 0.72 2.18 -14.51
C ARG A 96 -0.53 3.05 -14.68
N TYR A 97 -1.23 3.27 -13.58
CA TYR A 97 -2.27 4.28 -13.48
C TYR A 97 -1.95 5.21 -12.31
N THR A 98 -2.20 6.51 -12.48
CA THR A 98 -2.04 7.52 -11.42
C THR A 98 -3.20 8.52 -11.50
N THR A 99 -3.71 8.94 -10.35
CA THR A 99 -4.60 10.09 -10.24
C THR A 99 -4.19 10.97 -9.07
N THR A 100 -4.15 12.29 -9.30
CA THR A 100 -3.93 13.33 -8.27
C THR A 100 -5.24 13.96 -7.78
N ALA A 101 -6.37 13.57 -8.38
CA ALA A 101 -7.70 14.01 -7.98
C ALA A 101 -8.62 12.80 -7.71
N PRO A 102 -8.35 11.98 -6.67
CA PRO A 102 -9.28 10.97 -6.19
C PRO A 102 -10.68 11.54 -5.95
N ARG A 103 -11.66 11.04 -6.70
CA ARG A 103 -13.08 11.38 -6.55
C ARG A 103 -13.77 10.43 -5.59
N GLU A 104 -15.01 10.75 -5.22
CA GLU A 104 -15.84 10.04 -4.23
C GLU A 104 -15.76 8.52 -4.35
N ARG A 105 -15.98 7.96 -5.56
CA ARG A 105 -15.90 6.50 -5.78
C ARG A 105 -14.56 5.88 -5.34
N LEU A 106 -13.45 6.54 -5.63
CA LEU A 106 -12.13 6.05 -5.21
C LEU A 106 -11.95 6.18 -3.70
N LEU A 107 -12.40 7.29 -3.12
CA LEU A 107 -12.35 7.49 -1.67
C LEU A 107 -13.16 6.43 -0.92
N SER A 108 -14.36 6.08 -1.40
CA SER A 108 -15.18 5.01 -0.82
C SER A 108 -14.51 3.64 -0.90
N LEU A 109 -13.75 3.35 -1.96
CA LEU A 109 -12.99 2.11 -2.08
C LEU A 109 -11.76 2.10 -1.16
N LEU A 110 -11.16 3.27 -0.92
CA LEU A 110 -9.96 3.41 -0.09
C LEU A 110 -10.24 3.45 1.41
N SER A 111 -11.42 3.90 1.85
CA SER A 111 -11.76 4.12 3.27
C SER A 111 -11.44 2.93 4.17
N ARG A 112 -11.68 1.70 3.71
CA ARG A 112 -11.38 0.48 4.47
C ARG A 112 -9.89 0.20 4.69
N TYR A 113 -9.02 0.93 4.00
CA TYR A 113 -7.57 0.82 4.05
C TYR A 113 -6.92 2.02 4.74
N GLU A 114 -7.73 2.95 5.25
CA GLU A 114 -7.26 4.05 6.08
C GLU A 114 -6.61 3.51 7.35
N VAL A 115 -5.49 4.11 7.75
CA VAL A 115 -4.77 3.74 8.94
C VAL A 115 -4.97 4.80 10.00
N GLU A 116 -5.75 4.45 11.01
CA GLU A 116 -5.91 5.23 12.23
C GLU A 116 -4.73 5.02 13.19
N PRO A 117 -4.44 5.99 14.08
CA PRO A 117 -3.46 5.82 15.15
C PRO A 117 -3.67 4.50 15.91
N GLY A 118 -2.60 3.71 16.04
CA GLY A 118 -2.64 2.42 16.75
C GLY A 118 -3.09 1.21 15.91
N THR A 119 -3.66 1.39 14.72
CA THR A 119 -4.16 0.27 13.89
C THR A 119 -3.13 -0.30 12.91
N TRP A 120 -1.98 0.38 12.76
CA TRP A 120 -0.91 0.02 11.83
C TRP A 120 -0.47 -1.45 11.96
N LYS A 121 -0.25 -1.94 13.18
CA LYS A 121 0.19 -3.31 13.44
C LYS A 121 -0.85 -4.34 12.94
N SER A 122 -2.12 -4.12 13.24
CA SER A 122 -3.23 -4.96 12.76
C SER A 122 -3.31 -4.98 11.24
N ARG A 123 -3.16 -3.81 10.60
CA ARG A 123 -3.18 -3.68 9.14
C ARG A 123 -2.07 -4.50 8.49
N ILE A 124 -0.88 -4.41 9.05
CA ILE A 124 0.30 -5.15 8.61
C ILE A 124 0.12 -6.67 8.83
N ALA A 125 -0.36 -7.08 10.01
CA ALA A 125 -0.62 -8.50 10.30
C ALA A 125 -1.68 -9.10 9.35
N SER A 126 -2.69 -8.31 8.97
CA SER A 126 -3.69 -8.71 7.98
C SER A 126 -3.08 -8.97 6.60
N ALA A 127 -2.18 -8.08 6.14
CA ALA A 127 -1.47 -8.27 4.88
C ALA A 127 -0.62 -9.57 4.87
N LEU A 128 0.04 -9.89 5.98
CA LEU A 128 0.82 -11.13 6.12
C LEU A 128 -0.01 -12.40 6.02
N ARG A 129 -1.22 -12.40 6.57
CA ARG A 129 -2.13 -13.55 6.47
C ARG A 129 -2.65 -13.73 5.05
N GLY A 130 -3.01 -12.63 4.38
CA GLY A 130 -3.48 -12.66 2.99
C GLY A 130 -2.44 -13.19 1.99
N ALA A 131 -1.14 -12.88 2.21
CA ALA A 131 -0.07 -13.42 1.37
C ALA A 131 0.08 -14.94 1.49
N GLN A 132 -0.09 -15.50 2.70
CA GLN A 132 0.04 -16.95 2.94
C GLN A 132 -1.09 -17.79 2.33
N SER A 133 -2.28 -17.20 2.11
CA SER A 133 -3.42 -17.90 1.52
C SER A 133 -3.32 -18.08 -0.01
N LEU A 134 -2.31 -17.50 -0.65
CA LEU A 134 -2.06 -17.62 -2.10
C LEU A 134 -1.00 -18.69 -2.43
N ASP A 135 -0.35 -19.25 -1.41
CA ASP A 135 0.69 -20.28 -1.53
C ASP A 135 0.20 -21.70 -1.15
N GLY A 136 -1.13 -21.90 -1.06
CA GLY A 136 -1.79 -23.16 -0.68
C GLY A 136 -2.66 -23.77 -1.76
#